data_AF-A0A2D6WS02-F1
#
_entry.id   AF-A0A2D6WS02-F1
#
_cell.length_a   1.000
_cell.length_b   1.000
_cell.length_c   1.000
_cell.angle_alpha   90.00
_cell.angle_beta   90.00
_cell.angle_gamma   90.00
#
_symmetry.space_group_name_H-M   'P 1'
#
loop_
_entity.id
_entity.type
_entity.pdbx_description
1 polymer ?
#
loop_
_entity_poly.entity_id
_entity_poly.type
_entity_poly.pdbx_seq_one_letter_code
_entity_poly.pdbx_strand_id
1 'polypeptide(L)' 'MAKQRMQQCLTCGAFSLKTTCPLCGERAQAAAPLKWSPEDHRAALRRQMNGVEEAEWPSKLATLPSLEDMKAQAPAEEE' A
#
# COMPACT_ATOMS: atom_id res chain seq x y z
N MET A 1 20.52 4.70 10.48
CA MET A 1 19.09 4.86 10.16
C MET A 1 18.32 4.84 11.47
N ALA A 2 17.67 5.95 11.85
CA ALA A 2 16.85 5.97 13.05
C ALA A 2 15.71 4.96 12.89
N LYS A 3 15.71 3.89 13.70
CA LYS A 3 14.62 2.91 13.69
C LYS A 3 13.35 3.61 14.18
N GLN A 4 12.32 3.64 13.35
CA GLN A 4 11.00 4.06 13.78
C GLN A 4 10.55 3.17 14.96
N ARG A 5 10.13 3.80 16.05
CA ARG A 5 9.64 3.10 17.24
C ARG A 5 8.18 2.66 17.13
N MET A 6 7.35 3.46 16.49
CA MET A 6 5.92 3.15 16.31
C MET A 6 5.73 2.00 15.33
N GLN A 7 4.94 1.01 15.73
CA GLN A 7 4.55 -0.14 14.93
C GLN A 7 3.05 -0.11 14.67
N GLN A 8 2.61 -0.67 13.54
CA GLN A 8 1.22 -0.89 13.19
C GLN A 8 1.00 -2.36 12.89
N CYS A 9 -0.12 -2.92 13.39
CA CYS A 9 -0.54 -4.26 13.07
C CYS A 9 -1.02 -4.35 11.61
N LEU A 10 -0.57 -5.37 10.88
CA LEU A 10 -0.95 -5.58 9.48
C LEU A 10 -2.41 -6.03 9.30
N THR A 11 -3.03 -6.55 10.35
CA THR A 11 -4.31 -7.26 10.26
C THR A 11 -5.46 -6.40 10.77
N CYS A 12 -5.29 -5.78 11.95
CA CYS A 12 -6.31 -4.91 12.54
C CYS A 12 -5.98 -3.41 12.48
N GLY A 13 -4.80 -3.04 11.99
CA GLY A 13 -4.38 -1.63 11.88
C GLY A 13 -4.05 -0.93 13.20
N ALA A 14 -4.10 -1.63 14.34
CA ALA A 14 -3.83 -1.03 15.64
C ALA A 14 -2.36 -0.61 15.81
N PHE A 15 -2.14 0.54 16.43
CA PHE A 15 -0.81 1.09 16.69
C PHE A 15 -0.27 0.64 18.04
N SER A 16 1.02 0.33 18.10
CA SER A 16 1.70 0.05 19.36
C SER A 16 3.21 0.34 19.25
N LEU A 17 3.94 0.20 20.35
CA LEU A 17 5.41 0.25 20.35
C LEU A 17 6.05 -1.15 20.36
N LYS A 18 5.22 -2.20 20.30
CA LYS A 18 5.65 -3.61 20.34
C LYS A 18 5.59 -4.20 18.93
N THR A 19 6.40 -5.21 18.67
CA THR A 19 6.38 -5.98 17.41
C THR A 19 5.23 -7.00 17.35
N THR A 20 4.51 -7.17 18.46
CA THR A 20 3.33 -8.02 18.58
C THR A 20 2.14 -7.15 18.94
N CYS A 21 1.04 -7.28 18.19
CA CYS A 21 -0.16 -6.50 18.42
C CYS A 21 -0.79 -6.85 19.77
N PRO A 22 -1.09 -5.87 20.63
CA PRO A 22 -1.74 -6.13 21.91
C PRO A 22 -3.23 -6.50 21.79
N LEU A 23 -3.87 -6.26 20.63
CA LEU A 23 -5.29 -6.54 20.43
C LEU A 23 -5.53 -7.92 19.82
N CYS A 24 -4.83 -8.28 18.75
CA CYS A 24 -5.04 -9.55 18.05
C CYS A 24 -3.88 -10.56 18.20
N GLY A 25 -2.75 -10.15 18.79
CA GLY A 25 -1.57 -11.03 18.94
C GLY A 25 -0.73 -11.21 17.67
N GLU A 26 -1.17 -10.69 16.53
CA GLU A 26 -0.42 -10.80 15.27
C GLU A 26 0.79 -9.88 15.17
N ARG A 27 1.59 -10.05 14.11
CA ARG A 27 2.80 -9.28 13.87
C ARG A 27 2.48 -7.82 13.54
N ALA A 28 3.17 -6.91 14.23
CA ALA A 28 3.22 -5.50 13.91
C ALA A 28 4.55 -5.15 13.22
N GLN A 29 4.52 -4.19 12.31
CA GLN A 29 5.67 -3.70 11.56
C GLN A 29 5.76 -2.18 11.66
N ALA A 30 6.89 -1.59 11.22
CA ALA A 30 7.08 -0.15 11.26
C ALA A 30 5.94 0.54 10.50
N ALA A 31 5.25 1.46 11.16
CA ALA A 31 4.04 2.08 10.62
C ALA A 31 4.31 3.05 9.46
N ALA A 32 5.50 3.68 9.40
CA ALA A 32 5.82 4.59 8.33
C ALA A 32 6.34 3.80 7.13
N PRO A 33 5.95 4.19 5.91
CA PRO A 33 6.43 3.54 4.71
C PRO A 33 7.94 3.75 4.53
N LEU A 34 8.55 2.90 3.71
CA LEU A 34 9.93 3.11 3.30
C LEU A 34 10.02 4.41 2.48
N LYS A 35 11.02 5.24 2.80
CA LYS A 35 11.28 6.46 2.04
C LYS A 35 11.65 6.10 0.60
N TRP A 36 10.94 6.69 -0.36
CA TRP A 36 11.27 6.60 -1.78
C TRP A 36 12.47 7.51 -2.13
N SER A 37 13.31 7.06 -3.06
CA SER A 37 14.41 7.84 -3.64
C SER A 37 14.48 7.56 -5.15
N PRO A 38 14.75 8.57 -5.99
CA PRO A 38 14.92 8.38 -7.43
C PRO A 38 16.00 7.35 -7.78
N GLU A 39 17.05 7.27 -6.96
CA GLU A 39 18.22 6.43 -7.19
C GLU A 39 18.06 4.98 -6.74
N ASP A 40 16.94 4.58 -6.08
CA ASP A 40 16.76 3.29 -5.36
C ASP A 40 17.46 2.10 -6.05
N HIS A 41 18.71 1.84 -5.65
CA HIS A 41 19.56 0.82 -6.25
C HIS A 41 18.99 -0.60 -6.10
N ARG A 42 18.06 -0.80 -5.16
CA ARG A 42 17.42 -2.09 -4.90
C ARG A 42 16.03 -2.20 -5.51
N ALA A 43 15.58 -1.23 -6.31
CA ALA A 43 14.28 -1.23 -6.94
C ALA A 43 14.09 -2.45 -7.87
N ALA A 44 15.12 -2.84 -8.64
CA ALA A 44 15.05 -4.00 -9.53
C ALA A 44 14.78 -5.30 -8.76
N LEU A 45 15.52 -5.54 -7.68
CA LEU A 45 15.31 -6.71 -6.82
C LEU A 45 13.89 -6.72 -6.22
N ARG A 46 13.41 -5.56 -5.76
CA ARG A 46 12.06 -5.43 -5.18
C ARG A 46 10.97 -5.72 -6.21
N ARG A 47 11.15 -5.29 -7.46
CA ARG A 47 10.24 -5.59 -8.58
C ARG A 47 10.21 -7.08 -8.90
N GLN A 48 11.37 -7.74 -8.91
CA GLN A 48 11.48 -9.18 -9.11
C GLN A 48 10.78 -9.97 -7.99
N MET A 49 11.00 -9.60 -6.73
CA MET A 49 10.35 -10.26 -5.58
C MET A 49 8.82 -10.13 -5.60
N ASN A 50 8.31 -9.03 -6.14
CA ASN A 50 6.88 -8.75 -6.23
C ASN A 50 6.25 -9.25 -7.55
N GLY A 51 7.02 -9.89 -8.43
CA GLY A 51 6.52 -10.39 -9.73
C GLY A 51 5.99 -9.29 -10.65
N VAL A 52 6.52 -8.05 -10.54
CA VAL A 52 6.01 -6.88 -11.29
C VAL A 52 6.21 -7.02 -12.80
N GLU A 53 7.21 -7.81 -13.20
CA GLU A 53 7.58 -8.01 -14.61
C GLU A 53 6.76 -9.11 -15.29
N GLU A 54 5.88 -9.80 -14.56
CA GLU A 54 5.00 -10.84 -15.10
C GLU A 54 3.84 -10.23 -15.91
N ALA A 55 3.46 -10.89 -17.01
CA ALA A 55 2.37 -10.41 -17.89
C ALA A 55 1.00 -10.32 -17.19
N GLU A 56 0.81 -11.07 -16.10
CA GLU A 56 -0.41 -11.08 -15.29
C GLU A 56 -0.47 -9.93 -14.27
N TRP A 57 0.66 -9.26 -14.00
CA TRP A 57 0.72 -8.20 -12.99
C TRP A 57 -0.17 -6.97 -13.34
N PRO A 58 -0.20 -6.46 -14.60
CA PRO A 58 -1.05 -5.34 -14.98
C PRO A 58 -2.54 -5.61 -14.75
N SER A 59 -2.99 -6.85 -14.90
CA SER A 59 -4.39 -7.25 -14.68
C SER A 59 -4.85 -7.12 -13.23
N LYS A 60 -3.91 -7.07 -12.27
CA LYS A 60 -4.19 -6.89 -10.83
C LYS A 60 -4.26 -5.41 -10.43
N LEU A 61 -3.90 -4.49 -11.33
CA LEU A 61 -3.98 -3.07 -11.04
C LEU A 61 -5.44 -2.62 -10.95
N ALA A 62 -5.70 -1.68 -10.06
CA ALA A 62 -7.01 -1.04 -9.99
C ALA A 62 -7.29 -0.34 -11.32
N THR A 63 -8.37 -0.74 -11.99
CA THR A 63 -8.86 -0.06 -13.18
C THR A 63 -9.81 1.06 -12.77
N LEU A 64 -9.77 2.16 -13.52
CA LEU A 64 -10.80 3.19 -13.40
C LEU A 64 -12.10 2.69 -14.05
N PRO A 65 -13.27 3.13 -13.57
CA PRO A 65 -14.54 2.92 -14.28
C PRO A 65 -14.46 3.48 -15.70
N SER A 66 -15.34 3.02 -16.60
CA SER A 66 -15.36 3.57 -17.95
C SER A 66 -15.77 5.04 -17.91
N LEU A 67 -15.36 5.81 -18.93
CA LEU A 67 -15.72 7.22 -19.07
C LEU A 67 -17.25 7.41 -19.07
N GLU A 68 -17.98 6.45 -19.63
CA GLU A 68 -19.45 6.44 -19.66
C GLU A 68 -20.03 6.26 -18.25
N ASP A 69 -19.48 5.34 -17.46
CA ASP A 69 -19.87 5.13 -16.06
C ASP A 69 -19.60 6.37 -15.21
N MET A 70 -18.45 7.02 -15.43
CA MET A 70 -18.09 8.26 -14.74
C MET A 70 -19.03 9.42 -15.11
N LYS A 71 -19.45 9.52 -16.37
CA LYS A 71 -20.43 10.51 -16.82
C LYS A 71 -21.82 10.25 -16.24
N ALA A 72 -22.24 8.99 -16.15
CA ALA A 72 -23.52 8.62 -15.58
C ALA A 72 -23.59 8.86 -14.05
N GLN A 73 -22.44 8.81 -13.37
CA GLN A 73 -22.31 9.05 -11.93
C GLN A 73 -22.00 10.51 -11.57
N ALA A 74 -21.81 11.39 -12.55
CA ALA A 74 -21.65 12.80 -12.29
C ALA A 74 -22.96 13.33 -11.65
N PRO A 75 -22.93 13.88 -10.43
CA PRO A 75 -24.10 14.54 -9.87
C PRO A 75 -24.48 15.67 -10.82
N ALA A 76 -25.77 15.76 -11.17
CA ALA A 76 -26.28 16.91 -11.90
C ALA A 76 -25.91 18.15 -11.08
N GLU A 77 -25.04 18.99 -11.62
CA GLU A 77 -24.68 20.26 -11.01
C GLU A 77 -26.00 20.99 -10.71
N GLU A 78 -26.24 21.25 -9.42
CA GLU A 78 -27.36 22.07 -8.97
C GLU A 78 -27.21 23.47 -9.59
N GLU A 79 -28.34 23.96 -10.09
CA GLU A 79 -28.60 25.16 -10.89
C GLU A 79 -27.92 26.46 -10.41
#